data_AF-A0A816UVT5-F1
#
_entry.id   AF-A0A816UVT5-F1
#
_cell.length_a   1.000
_cell.length_b   1.000
_cell.length_c   1.000
_cell.angle_alpha   90.00
_cell.angle_beta   90.00
_cell.angle_gamma   90.00
#
_symmetry.space_group_name_H-M   'P 1'
#
loop_
_entity.id
_entity.type
_entity.pdbx_description
1 polymer ?
#
loop_
_entity_poly.entity_id
_entity_poly.type
_entity_poly.pdbx_seq_one_letter_code
_entity_poly.pdbx_strand_id
1 'polypeptide(L)'
;MTFKLLALIVFITIVESVSTVGIFEQCAGAPLNPTFQRCDPGLVCYAKSPFYANCQLPNNCPSSWACTVVESASTVISTPRTILANQPCDTQSYTVCAFGTTCLQRTPTESECRSQCQTGWECDRAVAKEFEQCGGEGYFGVTRCASGLRCYTRSRWYAHCAVRCPGSNWSC
;
A
#
# COMPACT_ATOMS: atom_id res chain seq x y z
N MET A 1 31.46 46.69 -23.96
CA MET A 1 31.25 45.37 -23.33
C MET A 1 30.00 45.45 -22.48
N THR A 2 28.87 44.95 -22.98
CA THR A 2 27.65 44.77 -22.19
C THR A 2 26.87 43.66 -22.87
N PHE A 3 27.03 42.45 -22.34
CA PHE A 3 26.39 41.24 -22.87
C PHE A 3 24.89 41.27 -22.58
N LYS A 4 24.09 41.19 -23.65
CA LYS A 4 22.70 40.74 -23.62
C LYS A 4 22.63 39.41 -22.91
N LEU A 5 21.82 39.30 -21.85
CA LEU A 5 21.34 38.02 -21.35
C LEU A 5 19.80 38.06 -21.41
N LEU A 6 19.26 37.74 -22.59
CA LEU A 6 17.88 37.29 -22.70
C LEU A 6 17.80 35.93 -22.00
N ALA A 7 17.12 35.87 -20.86
CA ALA A 7 16.76 34.65 -20.19
C ALA A 7 15.76 33.87 -21.08
N LEU A 8 16.30 33.02 -21.95
CA LEU A 8 15.52 31.99 -22.61
C LEU A 8 15.21 30.94 -21.55
N ILE A 9 14.07 31.09 -20.87
CA ILE A 9 13.51 30.07 -19.98
C ILE A 9 13.09 28.92 -20.90
N VAL A 10 14.02 28.00 -21.14
CA VAL A 10 13.72 26.70 -21.71
C VAL A 10 12.87 25.99 -20.66
N PHE A 11 11.56 25.95 -20.88
CA PHE A 11 10.66 25.00 -20.23
C PHE A 11 11.07 23.59 -20.70
N ILE A 12 12.14 23.06 -20.12
CA ILE A 12 12.45 21.64 -20.18
C ILE A 12 11.39 20.98 -19.30
N THR A 13 10.29 20.56 -19.91
CA THR A 13 9.42 19.55 -19.32
C THR A 13 10.29 18.31 -19.14
N ILE A 14 10.76 18.10 -17.92
CA ILE A 14 11.26 16.82 -17.42
C ILE A 14 10.10 15.82 -17.55
N VAL A 15 9.96 15.22 -18.73
CA VAL A 15 9.27 13.94 -18.87
C VAL A 15 10.23 12.94 -18.25
N GLU A 16 9.99 12.57 -16.99
CA GLU A 16 10.68 11.45 -16.37
C GLU A 16 10.52 10.25 -17.32
N SER A 17 11.64 9.71 -17.79
CA SER A 17 11.67 8.54 -18.65
C SER A 17 11.14 7.35 -17.85
N VAL A 18 9.84 7.08 -17.93
CA VAL A 18 9.24 5.85 -17.40
C VAL A 18 9.92 4.69 -18.11
N SER A 19 10.67 3.88 -17.37
CA SER A 19 11.27 2.65 -17.90
C SER A 19 10.17 1.69 -18.32
N THR A 20 10.07 1.44 -19.63
CA THR A 20 9.15 0.46 -20.18
C THR A 20 9.78 -0.93 -20.18
N VAL A 21 8.94 -1.97 -20.19
CA VAL A 21 9.38 -3.37 -20.29
C VAL A 21 8.79 -4.07 -21.51
N GLY A 22 9.59 -4.98 -22.07
CA GLY A 22 9.26 -5.71 -23.29
C GLY A 22 8.22 -6.81 -23.11
N ILE A 23 7.93 -7.52 -24.20
CA ILE A 23 7.01 -8.65 -24.18
C ILE A 23 7.51 -9.76 -23.24
N PHE A 24 6.58 -10.38 -22.51
CA PHE A 24 6.78 -11.38 -21.46
C PHE A 24 7.43 -10.90 -20.15
N GLU A 25 7.91 -9.67 -20.08
CA GLU A 25 8.53 -9.10 -18.89
C GLU A 25 7.52 -8.73 -17.81
N GLN A 26 7.95 -8.77 -16.55
CA GLN A 26 7.10 -8.49 -15.40
C GLN A 26 6.73 -7.00 -15.34
N CYS A 27 5.43 -6.71 -15.31
CA CYS A 27 4.88 -5.35 -15.23
C CYS A 27 4.15 -5.06 -13.91
N ALA A 28 3.82 -6.07 -13.11
CA ALA A 28 3.30 -5.92 -11.74
C ALA A 28 3.46 -7.20 -10.90
N GLY A 29 3.12 -7.11 -9.60
CA GLY A 29 3.12 -8.23 -8.65
C GLY A 29 4.28 -8.21 -7.64
N ALA A 30 4.03 -8.63 -6.40
CA ALA A 30 5.04 -8.62 -5.34
C ALA A 30 5.94 -9.88 -5.35
N PRO A 31 7.24 -9.76 -4.98
CA PRO A 31 7.95 -8.53 -4.57
C PRO A 31 8.34 -7.68 -5.79
N LEU A 32 7.87 -6.43 -5.84
CA LEU A 32 8.12 -5.52 -6.96
C LEU A 32 9.57 -5.03 -6.94
N ASN A 33 10.26 -5.18 -8.08
CA ASN A 33 11.35 -4.28 -8.42
C ASN A 33 10.71 -2.94 -8.84
N PRO A 34 10.94 -1.82 -8.11
CA PRO A 34 10.19 -0.57 -8.27
C PRO A 34 10.39 0.15 -9.61
N THR A 35 11.17 -0.39 -10.54
CA THR A 35 11.54 0.27 -11.80
C THR A 35 10.61 0.01 -12.99
N PHE A 36 9.66 -0.92 -12.92
CA PHE A 36 8.94 -1.37 -14.12
C PHE A 36 7.43 -1.26 -13.96
N GLN A 37 6.88 -0.10 -14.32
CA GLN A 37 5.45 0.20 -14.19
C GLN A 37 4.70 0.25 -15.51
N ARG A 38 5.36 0.10 -16.67
CA ARG A 38 4.70 0.22 -17.97
C ARG A 38 5.27 -0.73 -19.02
N CYS A 39 4.42 -1.35 -19.82
CA CYS A 39 4.86 -2.12 -20.98
C CYS A 39 5.28 -1.19 -22.13
N ASP A 40 6.09 -1.70 -23.06
CA ASP A 40 6.37 -1.00 -24.32
C ASP A 40 5.07 -0.64 -25.07
N PRO A 41 5.06 0.45 -25.86
CA PRO A 41 3.89 0.85 -26.64
C PRO A 41 3.33 -0.31 -27.47
N GLY A 42 2.03 -0.58 -27.34
CA GLY A 42 1.34 -1.65 -28.04
C GLY A 42 1.25 -2.98 -27.27
N LEU A 43 1.81 -3.06 -26.06
CA LEU A 43 1.67 -4.21 -25.16
C LEU A 43 0.70 -3.92 -24.02
N VAL A 44 0.07 -4.98 -23.50
CA VAL A 44 -0.89 -4.93 -22.38
C VAL A 44 -0.35 -5.74 -21.22
N CYS A 45 -0.39 -5.18 -20.01
CA CYS A 45 -0.02 -5.90 -18.79
C CYS A 45 -1.18 -6.82 -18.37
N TYR A 46 -0.95 -8.13 -18.35
CA TYR A 46 -1.95 -9.10 -17.90
C TYR A 46 -1.56 -9.67 -16.54
N ALA A 47 -2.49 -9.65 -15.59
CA ALA A 47 -2.28 -10.23 -14.27
C ALA A 47 -2.58 -11.74 -14.26
N LYS A 48 -1.63 -12.55 -13.78
CA LYS A 48 -1.84 -13.97 -13.46
C LYS A 48 -2.36 -14.14 -12.04
N SER A 49 -1.81 -13.36 -11.11
CA SER A 49 -2.05 -13.43 -9.68
C SER A 49 -1.69 -12.09 -9.02
N PRO A 50 -2.01 -11.89 -7.72
CA PRO A 50 -1.56 -10.71 -6.97
C PRO A 50 -0.04 -10.53 -6.91
N PHE A 51 0.71 -11.59 -7.23
CA PHE A 51 2.17 -11.64 -7.14
C PHE A 51 2.86 -11.61 -8.49
N TYR A 52 2.12 -11.70 -9.61
CA TYR A 52 2.73 -11.78 -10.92
C TYR A 52 1.80 -11.28 -12.04
N ALA A 53 2.32 -10.33 -12.82
CA ALA A 53 1.73 -9.85 -14.06
C ALA A 53 2.84 -9.60 -15.08
N ASN A 54 2.57 -9.84 -16.36
CA ASN A 54 3.54 -9.63 -17.42
C ASN A 54 2.94 -9.02 -18.70
N CYS A 55 3.79 -8.39 -19.51
CA CYS A 55 3.38 -7.73 -20.75
C CYS A 55 3.14 -8.74 -21.88
N GLN A 56 2.05 -8.57 -22.62
CA GLN A 56 1.70 -9.43 -23.75
C GLN A 56 1.16 -8.59 -24.91
N LEU A 57 1.05 -9.23 -26.08
CA LEU A 57 0.28 -8.67 -27.19
C LEU A 57 -1.19 -8.49 -26.79
N PRO A 58 -1.87 -7.48 -27.36
CA PRO A 58 -3.30 -7.29 -27.16
C PRO A 58 -4.06 -8.56 -27.53
N ASN A 59 -5.01 -8.97 -26.69
CA ASN A 59 -5.84 -10.16 -26.88
C ASN A 59 -5.08 -11.51 -26.85
N ASN A 60 -3.81 -11.52 -26.44
CA ASN A 60 -3.00 -12.73 -26.31
C ASN A 60 -2.90 -13.21 -24.85
N CYS A 61 -4.02 -13.14 -24.11
CA CYS A 61 -4.08 -13.68 -22.77
C CYS A 61 -3.92 -15.22 -22.81
N PRO A 62 -2.99 -15.80 -22.04
CA PRO A 62 -2.89 -17.25 -21.91
C PRO A 62 -4.21 -17.83 -21.37
N SER A 63 -4.72 -18.87 -22.01
CA SER A 63 -6.00 -19.53 -21.65
C SER A 63 -6.07 -20.10 -20.23
N SER A 64 -4.94 -20.18 -19.52
CA SER A 64 -4.83 -20.63 -18.13
C SER A 64 -4.85 -19.49 -17.10
N TRP A 65 -5.06 -18.24 -17.51
CA TRP A 65 -5.02 -17.05 -16.64
C TRP A 65 -6.38 -16.37 -16.55
N ALA A 66 -6.75 -15.89 -15.35
CA ALA A 66 -7.88 -14.98 -15.17
C ALA A 66 -7.41 -13.55 -15.50
N CYS A 67 -7.23 -13.28 -16.79
CA CYS A 67 -6.80 -11.98 -17.29
C CYS A 67 -7.86 -10.92 -17.03
N THR A 68 -7.71 -10.20 -15.93
CA THR A 68 -8.21 -8.83 -15.86
C THR A 68 -7.19 -7.99 -16.59
N VAL A 69 -7.65 -7.22 -17.60
CA VAL A 69 -6.84 -6.11 -18.07
C VAL A 69 -6.66 -5.24 -16.82
N VAL A 70 -5.44 -5.14 -16.31
CA VAL A 70 -5.12 -3.93 -15.56
C VAL A 70 -5.21 -2.87 -16.64
N GLU A 71 -6.38 -2.23 -16.75
CA GLU A 71 -6.57 -1.09 -17.63
C GLU A 71 -5.33 -0.25 -17.42
N SER A 72 -4.51 -0.16 -18.47
CA SER A 72 -3.47 0.83 -18.56
C SER A 72 -4.14 2.11 -18.11
N ALA A 73 -3.81 2.57 -16.90
CA ALA A 73 -4.44 3.71 -16.28
C ALA A 73 -4.21 4.91 -17.19
N SER A 74 -5.16 5.14 -18.08
CA SER A 74 -5.11 6.16 -19.11
C SER A 74 -6.55 6.54 -19.50
N THR A 75 -7.37 6.74 -18.48
CA THR A 75 -8.47 7.73 -18.48
C THR A 75 -8.58 8.51 -17.16
N VAL A 76 -7.60 8.40 -16.26
CA VAL A 76 -7.39 9.39 -15.20
C VAL A 76 -5.91 9.74 -15.18
N ILE A 77 -5.50 10.68 -16.04
CA ILE A 77 -4.37 11.54 -15.69
C ILE A 77 -4.88 12.45 -14.57
N SER A 78 -4.98 11.91 -13.37
CA SER A 78 -4.47 12.65 -12.24
C SER A 78 -3.18 11.92 -11.91
N THR A 79 -2.04 12.54 -12.18
CA THR A 79 -0.82 12.22 -11.44
C THR A 79 -1.24 11.95 -10.01
N PRO A 80 -0.94 10.77 -9.43
CA PRO A 80 -1.46 10.46 -8.12
C PRO A 80 -0.98 11.56 -7.19
N ARG A 81 -1.94 12.32 -6.66
CA ARG A 81 -1.63 13.55 -5.96
C ARG A 81 -0.79 13.16 -4.75
N THR A 82 0.48 13.58 -4.75
CA THR A 82 1.35 13.35 -3.60
C THR A 82 0.87 14.25 -2.47
N ILE A 83 0.34 13.64 -1.41
CA ILE A 83 -0.07 14.37 -0.22
C ILE A 83 1.13 14.46 0.72
N LEU A 84 1.38 15.68 1.19
CA LEU A 84 2.44 15.95 2.14
C LEU A 84 2.17 15.26 3.47
N ALA A 85 3.22 15.14 4.29
CA ALA A 85 3.06 14.73 5.67
C ALA A 85 2.00 15.59 6.36
N ASN A 86 1.21 14.93 7.19
CA ASN A 86 0.14 15.50 7.97
C ASN A 86 -1.10 15.96 7.16
N GLN A 87 -1.28 15.43 5.95
CA GLN A 87 -2.46 15.69 5.13
C GLN A 87 -3.37 14.47 5.07
N PRO A 88 -4.70 14.66 4.97
CA PRO A 88 -5.64 13.57 4.91
C PRO A 88 -5.41 12.72 3.65
N CYS A 89 -5.48 11.42 3.82
CA CYS A 89 -5.35 10.44 2.74
C CYS A 89 -6.60 9.56 2.67
N ASP A 90 -6.96 9.11 1.47
CA ASP A 90 -8.09 8.20 1.26
C ASP A 90 -7.62 6.99 0.44
N THR A 91 -7.91 5.79 0.94
CA THR A 91 -7.56 4.53 0.27
C THR A 91 -8.35 4.29 -1.02
N GLN A 92 -9.39 5.08 -1.32
CA GLN A 92 -10.24 4.94 -2.50
C GLN A 92 -9.89 5.90 -3.65
N SER A 93 -9.06 6.92 -3.37
CA SER A 93 -8.89 8.07 -4.26
C SER A 93 -7.43 8.26 -4.67
N TYR A 94 -6.82 7.31 -5.39
CA TYR A 94 -5.52 7.42 -6.13
C TYR A 94 -4.47 8.39 -5.54
N THR A 95 -4.35 8.45 -4.22
CA THR A 95 -3.50 9.40 -3.49
C THR A 95 -2.38 8.61 -2.85
N VAL A 96 -1.15 9.08 -3.05
CA VAL A 96 0.04 8.48 -2.42
C VAL A 96 0.64 9.49 -1.48
N CYS A 97 1.03 9.02 -0.30
CA CYS A 97 1.76 9.83 0.64
C CYS A 97 3.17 10.13 0.12
N ALA A 98 3.70 11.30 0.47
CA ALA A 98 5.07 11.70 0.13
C ALA A 98 6.11 10.66 0.61
N PHE A 99 7.28 10.65 -0.02
CA PHE A 99 8.36 9.71 0.31
C PHE A 99 8.66 9.68 1.82
N GLY A 100 8.75 8.47 2.38
CA GLY A 100 8.97 8.25 3.81
C GLY A 100 7.72 8.40 4.70
N THR A 101 6.53 8.55 4.11
CA THR A 101 5.25 8.56 4.83
C THR A 101 4.27 7.53 4.25
N THR A 102 3.36 7.03 5.08
CA THR A 102 2.32 6.07 4.69
C THR A 102 0.96 6.54 5.21
N CYS A 103 -0.13 6.07 4.59
CA CYS A 103 -1.49 6.47 4.95
C CYS A 103 -1.96 5.70 6.19
N LEU A 104 -1.87 6.34 7.36
CA LEU A 104 -2.25 5.75 8.64
C LEU A 104 -3.66 6.18 9.03
N GLN A 105 -4.46 5.24 9.51
CA GLN A 105 -5.80 5.55 10.02
C GLN A 105 -5.68 6.15 11.42
N ARG A 106 -6.29 7.31 11.62
CA ARG A 106 -6.46 7.93 12.92
C ARG A 106 -7.74 7.41 13.58
N THR A 107 -8.83 7.35 12.81
CA THR A 107 -10.14 6.81 13.18
C THR A 107 -10.74 6.05 11.97
N PRO A 108 -11.89 5.35 12.12
CA PRO A 108 -12.55 4.71 10.98
C PRO A 108 -12.90 5.64 9.81
N THR A 109 -13.00 6.95 10.06
CA THR A 109 -13.37 7.97 9.05
C THR A 109 -12.25 8.98 8.76
N GLU A 110 -11.13 8.93 9.48
CA GLU A 110 -10.03 9.87 9.33
C GLU A 110 -8.71 9.12 9.13
N SER A 111 -8.01 9.41 8.03
CA SER A 111 -6.68 8.87 7.74
C SER A 111 -5.77 9.98 7.27
N GLU A 112 -4.47 9.87 7.58
CA GLU A 112 -3.50 10.94 7.32
C GLU A 112 -2.11 10.36 6.99
N CYS A 113 -1.34 11.06 6.15
CA CYS A 113 0.02 10.66 5.79
C CYS A 113 1.02 10.94 6.91
N ARG A 114 1.61 9.90 7.49
CA ARG A 114 2.60 10.02 8.58
C ARG A 114 3.77 9.03 8.37
N SER A 115 4.94 9.36 8.89
CA SER A 115 6.13 8.48 8.88
C SER A 115 6.08 7.41 9.96
N GLN A 116 5.26 7.61 10.99
CA GLN A 116 5.11 6.71 12.13
C GLN A 116 3.73 6.87 12.75
N CYS A 117 3.21 5.80 13.33
CA CYS A 117 1.94 5.85 14.05
C CYS A 117 2.09 6.73 15.29
N GLN A 118 1.18 7.69 15.45
CA GLN A 118 1.17 8.59 16.60
C GLN A 118 0.43 7.94 17.78
N THR A 119 0.80 8.33 19.00
CA THR A 119 0.12 7.87 20.22
C THR A 119 -1.37 8.24 20.16
N GLY A 120 -2.25 7.23 20.27
CA GLY A 120 -3.70 7.41 20.23
C GLY A 120 -4.34 7.30 18.84
N TRP A 121 -3.59 6.89 17.80
CA TRP A 121 -4.13 6.57 16.48
C TRP A 121 -4.34 5.06 16.31
N GLU A 122 -5.39 4.69 15.57
CA GLU A 122 -5.69 3.30 15.22
C GLU A 122 -5.01 2.88 13.91
N CYS A 123 -3.68 3.04 13.84
CA CYS A 123 -2.92 2.76 12.61
C CYS A 123 -2.83 1.26 12.30
N ASP A 124 -2.98 0.42 13.32
CA ASP A 124 -3.10 -1.02 13.15
C ASP A 124 -4.50 -1.30 12.62
N ARG A 125 -4.64 -1.31 11.28
CA ARG A 125 -5.89 -1.67 10.59
C ARG A 125 -6.36 -3.09 10.91
N ALA A 126 -5.56 -3.87 11.61
CA ALA A 126 -6.00 -5.11 12.21
C ALA A 126 -5.97 -4.94 13.73
N VAL A 127 -7.14 -5.04 14.34
CA VAL A 127 -7.30 -5.22 15.78
C VAL A 127 -7.79 -6.64 15.99
N ALA A 128 -7.26 -7.31 17.00
CA ALA A 128 -7.75 -8.62 17.40
C ALA A 128 -9.16 -8.46 17.99
N LYS A 129 -10.12 -9.18 17.41
CA LYS A 129 -11.51 -9.27 17.88
C LYS A 129 -11.58 -10.08 19.17
N GLU A 130 -12.75 -10.12 19.79
CA GLU A 130 -12.96 -10.96 20.97
C GLU A 130 -12.58 -12.42 20.67
N PHE A 131 -11.83 -13.03 21.59
CA PHE A 131 -11.21 -14.35 21.53
C PHE A 131 -10.10 -14.54 20.50
N GLU A 132 -9.77 -13.54 19.68
CA GLU A 132 -8.60 -13.61 18.80
C GLU A 132 -7.30 -13.48 19.59
N GLN A 133 -6.26 -14.17 19.13
CA GLN A 133 -4.94 -14.12 19.74
C GLN A 133 -4.36 -12.72 19.63
N CYS A 134 -3.84 -12.19 20.74
CA CYS A 134 -3.23 -10.87 20.84
C CYS A 134 -1.80 -10.90 21.42
N GLY A 135 -1.25 -12.10 21.63
CA GLY A 135 0.09 -12.24 22.19
C GLY A 135 0.50 -13.69 22.44
N GLY A 136 1.72 -13.82 22.93
CA GLY A 136 2.42 -15.09 23.13
C GLY A 136 3.81 -15.06 22.52
N GLU A 137 4.76 -15.77 23.11
CA GLU A 137 6.08 -15.97 22.54
C GLU A 137 5.96 -16.58 21.13
N GLY A 138 6.68 -16.00 20.16
CA GLY A 138 6.62 -16.42 18.75
C GLY A 138 5.36 -15.98 17.99
N TYR A 139 4.47 -15.19 18.60
CA TYR A 139 3.32 -14.61 17.90
C TYR A 139 3.71 -13.31 17.17
N PHE A 140 3.53 -13.29 15.85
CA PHE A 140 3.85 -12.15 14.97
C PHE A 140 2.61 -11.44 14.41
N GLY A 141 1.43 -11.78 14.91
CA GLY A 141 0.17 -11.18 14.48
C GLY A 141 -0.18 -9.89 15.22
N VAL A 142 -1.46 -9.56 15.19
CA VAL A 142 -2.00 -8.35 15.82
C VAL A 142 -2.00 -8.43 17.33
N THR A 143 -1.31 -7.51 17.99
CA THR A 143 -1.20 -7.48 19.46
C THR A 143 -2.20 -6.54 20.13
N ARG A 144 -2.82 -5.64 19.35
CA ARG A 144 -3.81 -4.67 19.83
C ARG A 144 -5.21 -5.25 19.74
N CYS A 145 -5.93 -5.25 20.86
CA CYS A 145 -7.34 -5.64 20.89
C CYS A 145 -8.26 -4.52 20.38
N ALA A 146 -9.42 -4.89 19.84
CA ALA A 146 -10.47 -3.95 19.47
C ALA A 146 -10.94 -3.13 20.69
N SER A 147 -11.53 -1.96 20.43
CA SER A 147 -12.01 -1.07 21.50
C SER A 147 -12.96 -1.79 22.46
N GLY A 148 -12.77 -1.57 23.76
CA GLY A 148 -13.53 -2.23 24.83
C GLY A 148 -13.01 -3.61 25.27
N LEU A 149 -11.96 -4.13 24.63
CA LEU A 149 -11.33 -5.41 24.96
C LEU A 149 -9.95 -5.23 25.59
N ARG A 150 -9.52 -6.23 26.38
CA ARG A 150 -8.17 -6.33 26.94
C ARG A 150 -7.52 -7.64 26.55
N CYS A 151 -6.21 -7.62 26.33
CA CYS A 151 -5.41 -8.81 26.03
C CYS A 151 -5.09 -9.53 27.34
N TYR A 152 -5.68 -10.71 27.56
CA TYR A 152 -5.43 -11.54 28.74
C TYR A 152 -4.53 -12.71 28.38
N THR A 153 -3.54 -12.98 29.24
CA THR A 153 -2.52 -14.01 28.96
C THR A 153 -2.93 -15.34 29.58
N ARG A 154 -2.96 -16.43 28.82
CA ARG A 154 -3.21 -17.79 29.35
C ARG A 154 -1.93 -18.52 29.69
N SER A 155 -0.91 -18.31 28.88
CA SER A 155 0.38 -18.96 28.99
C SER A 155 1.45 -18.10 28.31
N ARG A 156 2.73 -18.46 28.48
CA ARG A 156 3.83 -17.79 27.78
C ARG A 156 3.67 -17.77 26.26
N TRP A 157 2.89 -18.69 25.68
CA TRP A 157 2.72 -18.85 24.24
C TRP A 157 1.40 -18.30 23.71
N TYR A 158 0.48 -17.86 24.58
CA TYR A 158 -0.88 -17.51 24.15
C TYR A 158 -1.56 -16.48 25.04
N ALA A 159 -2.06 -15.42 24.41
CA ALA A 159 -2.95 -14.43 25.00
C ALA A 159 -4.08 -14.11 24.00
N HIS A 160 -5.29 -13.81 24.48
CA HIS A 160 -6.41 -13.38 23.61
C HIS A 160 -7.15 -12.17 24.15
N CYS A 161 -7.89 -11.51 23.26
CA CYS A 161 -8.73 -10.37 23.62
C CYS A 161 -10.04 -10.83 24.26
N ALA A 162 -10.42 -10.24 25.39
CA ALA A 162 -11.74 -10.47 25.99
C ALA A 162 -12.25 -9.19 26.66
N VAL A 163 -13.57 -9.10 26.88
CA VAL A 163 -14.17 -8.00 27.64
C VAL A 163 -13.75 -8.06 29.12
N ARG A 164 -13.66 -9.27 29.67
CA ARG A 164 -13.28 -9.54 31.05
C ARG A 164 -12.34 -10.74 31.14
N CYS A 165 -11.66 -10.85 32.26
CA CYS A 165 -10.79 -11.98 32.60
C CYS A 165 -11.54 -13.33 32.37
N PRO A 166 -11.07 -14.21 31.47
CA PRO A 166 -11.80 -15.44 31.12
C PRO A 166 -11.84 -16.52 32.21
N GLY A 167 -10.95 -16.45 33.21
CA GLY A 167 -10.91 -17.42 34.31
C GLY A 167 -9.65 -17.30 35.17
N SER A 168 -9.56 -18.13 36.23
CA SER A 168 -8.45 -18.13 37.19
C SER A 168 -7.11 -18.61 36.63
N ASN A 169 -7.12 -19.28 35.47
CA ASN A 169 -5.91 -19.71 34.75
C ASN A 169 -5.41 -18.69 33.72
N TRP A 170 -5.87 -17.44 33.83
CA TRP A 170 -5.43 -16.32 33.00
C TRP A 170 -4.75 -15.27 33.89
N SER A 171 -3.68 -14.68 33.37
CA SER A 171 -3.08 -13.48 33.93
C SER A 171 -3.87 -12.27 33.44
N CYS A 172 -4.53 -11.66 34.42
CA CYS A 172 -5.30 -10.44 34.37
C CYS A 172 -4.61 -9.45 35.34
#